data_AF-A0A0S3S897-F1
#
_entry.id   AF-A0A0S3S897-F1
#
_cell.length_a   1.000
_cell.length_b   1.000
_cell.length_c   1.000
_cell.angle_alpha   90.00
_cell.angle_beta   90.00
_cell.angle_gamma   90.00
#
_symmetry.space_group_name_H-M   'P 1'
#
loop_
_entity.id
_entity.type
_entity.pdbx_description
1 polymer ?
#
loop_
_entity_poly.entity_id
_entity_poly.type
_entity_poly.pdbx_seq_one_letter_code
_entity_poly.pdbx_strand_id
1 'polypeptide(L)' 'MSFGDDSKVVVKGRGTIRHMQKNGRVGEIRDVYYVPELKSNILSMCQIMEKSNSIFMKNQVLYLKVKHGRLTT' A
#
# COMPACT_ATOMS: atom_id res chain seq x y z
N MET A 1 -14.09 9.80 -5.18
CA MET A 1 -13.17 9.67 -4.03
C MET A 1 -12.34 10.94 -3.96
N SER A 2 -12.00 11.41 -2.76
CA SER A 2 -11.11 12.55 -2.58
C SER A 2 -9.77 12.10 -1.99
N PHE A 3 -8.68 12.75 -2.38
CA PHE A 3 -7.40 12.63 -1.69
C PHE A 3 -7.36 13.50 -0.43
N GLY A 4 -6.26 13.42 0.33
CA GLY A 4 -6.06 14.21 1.54
C GLY A 4 -5.88 15.72 1.30
N ASP A 5 -5.81 16.14 0.04
CA ASP A 5 -5.81 17.55 -0.41
C ASP A 5 -7.17 17.98 -0.99
N ASP A 6 -8.23 17.21 -0.71
CA ASP A 6 -9.59 17.37 -1.22
C ASP A 6 -9.77 17.27 -2.74
N SER A 7 -8.70 17.00 -3.50
CA SER A 7 -8.81 16.78 -4.93
C SER A 7 -9.63 15.53 -5.22
N LYS A 8 -10.51 15.63 -6.24
CA LYS A 8 -11.44 14.56 -6.61
C LYS A 8 -10.86 13.72 -7.74
N VAL A 9 -10.98 12.40 -7.61
CA VAL A 9 -10.61 11.45 -8.67
C VAL A 9 -11.74 10.47 -8.99
N VAL A 10 -11.76 10.05 -10.25
CA VAL A 10 -12.67 9.03 -10.76
C VAL A 10 -12.04 7.65 -10.58
N VAL A 11 -12.63 6.88 -9.67
CA VAL A 11 -12.28 5.47 -9.49
C VAL A 11 -12.99 4.66 -10.57
N LYS A 12 -12.23 3.92 -11.38
CA LYS A 12 -12.77 3.04 -12.42
C LYS A 12 -12.89 1.57 -12.01
N GLY A 13 -12.33 1.20 -10.86
CA GLY A 13 -12.43 -0.16 -10.34
C GLY A 13 -11.85 -0.30 -8.93
N ARG A 14 -12.03 -1.49 -8.37
CA ARG A 14 -11.46 -1.91 -7.08
C ARG A 14 -11.01 -3.36 -7.19
N GLY A 15 -9.85 -3.69 -6.61
CA GLY A 15 -9.31 -5.04 -6.71
C GLY A 15 -8.21 -5.34 -5.69
N THR A 16 -7.50 -6.44 -5.94
CA THR A 16 -6.40 -6.91 -5.10
C THR A 16 -5.11 -6.93 -5.92
N ILE A 17 -4.05 -6.33 -5.38
CA ILE A 17 -2.70 -6.39 -5.95
C ILE A 17 -1.92 -7.51 -5.24
N ARG A 18 -1.36 -8.43 -6.02
CA ARG A 18 -0.43 -9.46 -5.55
C ARG A 18 1.01 -9.02 -5.80
N HIS A 19 1.90 -9.27 -4.84
CA HIS A 19 3.32 -8.98 -4.98
C HIS A 19 4.17 -10.10 -4.38
N MET A 20 5.37 -10.30 -4.94
CA MET A 20 6.33 -11.24 -4.38
C MET A 20 7.13 -10.56 -3.28
N GLN A 21 7.26 -11.23 -2.12
CA GLN A 21 8.06 -10.77 -1.00
C GLN A 21 9.48 -11.33 -1.09
N LYS A 22 10.46 -10.70 -0.43
CA LYS A 22 11.84 -11.22 -0.42
C LYS A 22 12.00 -12.64 0.13
N ASN A 23 11.05 -13.13 0.91
CA ASN A 23 11.04 -14.51 1.42
C ASN A 23 10.35 -15.52 0.47
N GLY A 24 9.99 -15.10 -0.74
CA GLY A 24 9.33 -15.94 -1.75
C GLY A 24 7.82 -16.14 -1.55
N ARG A 25 7.21 -15.52 -0.52
CA ARG A 25 5.76 -15.58 -0.31
C ARG A 25 5.04 -14.53 -1.16
N VAL A 26 3.81 -14.86 -1.56
CA VAL A 26 2.92 -13.90 -2.21
C VAL A 26 2.20 -13.07 -1.15
N GLY A 27 2.46 -11.77 -1.15
CA GLY A 27 1.70 -10.78 -0.39
C GLY A 27 0.52 -10.26 -1.19
N GLU A 28 -0.52 -9.80 -0.48
CA GLU A 28 -1.71 -9.20 -1.09
C GLU A 28 -1.99 -7.83 -0.47
N ILE A 29 -2.31 -6.85 -1.31
CA ILE A 29 -2.91 -5.58 -0.92
C ILE A 29 -4.33 -5.59 -1.47
N ARG A 30 -5.31 -5.73 -0.57
CA ARG A 30 -6.73 -5.78 -0.91
C ARG A 30 -7.33 -4.39 -0.93
N ASP A 31 -8.47 -4.27 -1.60
CA ASP A 31 -9.27 -3.04 -1.66
C ASP A 31 -8.55 -1.85 -2.29
N VAL A 32 -7.73 -2.11 -3.30
CA VAL A 32 -7.00 -1.08 -4.04
C VAL A 32 -7.89 -0.49 -5.12
N TYR A 33 -7.97 0.84 -5.18
CA TYR A 33 -8.70 1.56 -6.22
C TYR A 33 -7.89 1.67 -7.50
N TYR A 34 -8.52 1.38 -8.63
CA TYR A 34 -7.97 1.60 -9.96
C TYR A 34 -8.36 2.99 -10.47
N VAL A 35 -7.37 3.85 -10.65
CA VAL A 35 -7.51 5.23 -11.12
C VAL A 35 -6.49 5.44 -12.25
N PRO A 36 -6.87 5.25 -13.53
CA PRO A 36 -5.92 5.30 -14.66
C PRO A 36 -5.34 6.69 -14.94
N GLU A 37 -5.94 7.75 -14.39
CA GLU A 37 -5.46 9.12 -14.53
C GLU A 37 -4.21 9.39 -13.66
N LEU A 38 -3.93 8.54 -12.68
CA LEU A 38 -2.72 8.64 -11.87
C LEU A 38 -1.50 8.15 -12.66
N LYS A 39 -0.46 9.01 -12.73
CA LYS A 39 0.84 8.65 -13.33
C LYS A 39 1.68 7.70 -12.46
N SER A 40 1.37 7.64 -11.17
CA SER A 40 2.09 6.84 -10.17
C SER A 40 1.11 6.19 -9.21
N ASN A 41 1.49 5.04 -8.67
CA ASN A 41 0.73 4.40 -7.60
C ASN A 41 0.85 5.20 -6.30
N ILE A 42 -0.26 5.36 -5.59
CA ILE A 42 -0.30 6.04 -4.28
C ILE A 42 -0.66 5.01 -3.23
N LEU A 43 0.15 4.94 -2.17
CA LEU A 43 -0.12 4.11 -1.00
C LEU A 43 -0.05 4.98 0.25
N SER A 44 -1.20 5.19 0.89
CA SER A 44 -1.29 6.03 2.08
C SER A 44 -0.66 5.34 3.29
N MET A 45 0.32 6.00 3.93
CA MET A 45 0.95 5.49 5.14
C MET A 45 -0.04 5.31 6.29
N CYS A 46 -1.01 6.21 6.44
CA CYS A 46 -2.04 6.13 7.48
C CYS A 46 -2.85 4.82 7.35
N GLN A 47 -3.27 4.47 6.14
CA GLN A 47 -4.03 3.24 5.88
C GLN A 47 -3.21 1.97 6.16
N ILE A 48 -1.88 2.03 5.96
CA ILE A 48 -0.98 0.92 6.30
C ILE A 48 -0.87 0.77 7.82
N MET A 49 -0.70 1.89 8.54
CA MET A 49 -0.54 1.90 10.00
C MET A 49 -1.82 1.50 10.74
N GLU A 50 -2.99 1.86 10.22
CA GLU A 50 -4.31 1.45 10.76
C GLU A 50 -4.45 -0.07 10.87
N LYS A 51 -3.84 -0.82 9.95
CA LYS A 51 -3.81 -2.30 9.98
C LYS A 51 -2.78 -2.87 10.96
N SER A 52 -2.35 -2.10 11.96
CA SER A 52 -1.36 -2.48 12.98
C SER A 52 0.02 -2.84 12.40
N ASN A 53 0.38 -2.25 11.27
CA ASN A 53 1.71 -2.40 10.69
C ASN A 53 2.65 -1.32 11.22
N SER A 54 3.90 -1.68 11.50
CA SER A 54 4.96 -0.71 11.77
C SER A 54 5.64 -0.34 10.46
N ILE A 55 5.83 0.96 10.27
CA ILE A 55 6.58 1.52 9.14
C ILE A 55 7.96 1.92 9.65
N PHE A 56 9.01 1.50 8.95
CA PHE A 56 10.37 1.93 9.19
C PHE A 56 11.00 2.38 7.87
N MET A 57 11.72 3.49 7.86
CA MET A 57 12.40 3.97 6.66
C MET A 57 13.90 4.08 6.94
N LYS A 58 14.73 3.51 6.07
CA LYS A 58 16.19 3.59 6.17
C LYS A 58 16.80 3.53 4.78
N ASN A 59 17.79 4.38 4.51
CA ASN A 59 18.52 4.42 3.24
C ASN A 59 17.58 4.49 2.02
N GLN A 60 16.55 5.34 2.09
CA GLN A 60 15.52 5.50 1.03
C GLN A 60 14.68 4.23 0.75
N VAL A 61 14.74 3.23 1.63
CA VAL A 61 13.92 2.02 1.57
C VAL A 61 12.84 2.08 2.65
N LEU A 62 11.60 1.81 2.27
CA LEU A 62 10.46 1.66 3.17
C LEU A 62 10.29 0.19 3.56
N TYR A 63 10.25 -0.06 4.86
CA TYR A 63 10.09 -1.38 5.47
C TYR A 63 8.70 -1.44 6.13
N LEU A 64 7.90 -2.41 5.71
CA LEU A 64 6.60 -2.68 6.31
C LEU A 64 6.70 -3.93 7.18
N LYS A 65 6.41 -3.80 8.47
CA LYS A 65 6.43 -4.90 9.44
C LYS A 65 5.02 -5.15 9.95
N VAL A 66 4.49 -6.33 9.63
CA VAL A 66 3.16 -6.77 10.11
C VAL A 66 3.29 -7.31 11.54
N LYS A 67 2.38 -6.94 12.46
CA LYS A 67 2.43 -7.30 13.90
C LYS A 67 2.49 -8.81 14.17
N HIS A 68 2.03 -9.66 13.26
CA HIS A 68 2.11 -11.13 13.40
C HIS A 68 3.45 -11.75 12.98
N GLY A 69 4.54 -10.99 13.10
CA GLY A 69 5.89 -11.53 13.05
C GLY A 69 6.29 -12.05 11.68
N ARG A 70 6.48 -11.15 10.70
CA ARG A 70 7.61 -11.32 9.78
C ARG A 70 7.90 -10.08 8.96
N LEU A 71 9.20 -9.87 8.77
CA LEU A 71 9.81 -8.86 7.91
C LEU A 71 9.48 -9.18 6.46
N THR A 72 8.83 -8.27 5.75
CA THR A 72 8.63 -8.35 4.30
C THR A 72 8.99 -7.02 3.72
N THR A 73 10.28 -6.90 3.44
CA THR A 73 10.85 -5.96 2.48
C THR A 73 10.70 -6.49 1.07
#